data_AF-A0A7S1P7I3-F1
#
_entry.id   AF-A0A7S1P7I3-F1
#
_cell.length_a   1.000
_cell.length_b   1.000
_cell.length_c   1.000
_cell.angle_alpha   90.00
_cell.angle_beta   90.00
_cell.angle_gamma   90.00
#
_symmetry.space_group_name_H-M   'P 1'
#
loop_
_entity.id
_entity.type
_entity.pdbx_description
1 polymer ?
#
loop_
_entity_poly.entity_id
_entity_poly.type
_entity_poly.pdbx_seq_one_letter_code
_entity_poly.pdbx_strand_id
1 'polypeptide(L)'
;AAFAWAHGPRGVSFVAGRPCWPIGSSVGLSYVAHIAKWLGGHTSLTLIYRASRDGTTYGDLLRCVGDKTGLAFIIRKNQYVFGAFISAGLELPDDPTDINWYECDVWYFSLGGHFAQPTKIEFGEYNQHLSVAGREGSVYGANVEIGWWLRLGERSPDEPAADIRNCHQLTHRSPLPAGYTGARDSNGHA
;
A
#
# COMPACT_ATOMS: atom_id res chain seq x y z
N ALA A 1 -5.28 9.93 -1.56
CA ALA A 1 -5.01 9.31 -2.88
C ALA A 1 -4.27 8.00 -2.65
N ALA A 2 -4.68 6.91 -3.30
CA ALA A 2 -4.03 5.59 -3.20
C ALA A 2 -3.36 5.25 -4.54
N PHE A 3 -2.15 4.69 -4.48
CA PHE A 3 -1.35 4.26 -5.62
C PHE A 3 -0.85 2.84 -5.35
N ALA A 4 -0.82 1.98 -6.37
CA ALA A 4 -0.13 0.68 -6.30
C ALA A 4 0.95 0.61 -7.40
N TRP A 5 2.11 0.05 -7.04
CA TRP A 5 3.25 -0.16 -7.93
C TRP A 5 3.70 -1.62 -7.87
N ALA A 6 4.05 -2.26 -9.01
CA ALA A 6 4.49 -3.67 -9.05
C ALA A 6 5.95 -3.86 -9.47
N HIS A 7 6.52 -5.00 -9.07
CA HIS A 7 7.83 -5.53 -9.46
C HIS A 7 7.73 -6.43 -10.71
N GLY A 8 8.72 -6.38 -11.62
CA GLY A 8 8.81 -7.26 -12.81
C GLY A 8 10.08 -8.13 -12.81
N PRO A 9 10.11 -9.28 -13.50
CA PRO A 9 11.28 -10.16 -13.55
C PRO A 9 12.39 -9.58 -14.46
N ARG A 10 13.62 -10.05 -14.21
CA ARG A 10 14.85 -9.55 -14.82
C ARG A 10 14.81 -9.53 -16.35
N GLY A 11 15.18 -8.38 -16.92
CA GLY A 11 15.72 -8.28 -18.27
C GLY A 11 14.81 -7.60 -19.29
N VAL A 12 14.63 -6.28 -19.20
CA VAL A 12 14.56 -5.39 -20.38
C VAL A 12 15.04 -3.99 -19.97
N SER A 13 15.98 -3.44 -20.74
CA SER A 13 16.56 -2.10 -20.58
C SER A 13 15.58 -0.97 -20.95
N PHE A 14 15.84 0.19 -20.37
CA PHE A 14 15.18 1.50 -20.47
C PHE A 14 14.62 1.91 -21.83
N VAL A 15 13.55 2.72 -21.78
CA VAL A 15 13.43 3.90 -22.66
C VAL A 15 13.17 5.15 -21.80
N ALA A 16 14.24 5.91 -21.53
CA ALA A 16 14.14 7.34 -21.33
C ALA A 16 13.98 7.99 -22.71
N GLY A 17 12.73 8.12 -23.17
CA GLY A 17 12.38 8.93 -24.32
C GLY A 17 11.44 10.03 -23.85
N ARG A 18 11.86 11.30 -23.90
CA ARG A 18 10.88 12.39 -23.94
C ARG A 18 10.13 12.26 -25.27
N PRO A 19 8.79 12.34 -25.32
CA PRO A 19 8.08 13.56 -24.98
C PRO A 19 6.73 13.36 -24.23
N CYS A 20 6.16 14.47 -23.75
CA CYS A 20 4.77 14.67 -23.31
C CYS A 20 4.13 13.62 -22.37
N TRP A 21 4.35 13.74 -21.05
CA TRP A 21 3.53 13.04 -20.05
C TRP A 21 2.69 14.02 -19.24
N PRO A 22 1.43 13.67 -18.92
CA PRO A 22 0.43 14.62 -18.47
C PRO A 22 0.82 15.18 -17.10
N ILE A 23 0.77 16.50 -17.04
CA ILE A 23 0.74 17.31 -15.82
C ILE A 23 -0.19 16.61 -14.82
N GLY A 24 0.35 16.12 -13.70
CA GLY A 24 -0.48 15.50 -12.65
C GLY A 24 0.11 14.33 -11.86
N SER A 25 1.41 14.01 -11.92
CA SER A 25 2.02 13.07 -10.97
C SER A 25 2.04 13.68 -9.56
N SER A 26 1.05 13.37 -8.72
CA SER A 26 0.96 13.90 -7.35
C SER A 26 1.85 13.16 -6.34
N VAL A 27 2.71 12.24 -6.79
CA VAL A 27 3.75 11.56 -5.99
C VAL A 27 5.09 11.99 -6.59
N GLY A 28 5.97 12.56 -5.76
CA GLY A 28 7.28 13.02 -6.21
C GLY A 28 8.18 11.85 -6.63
N LEU A 29 8.97 12.02 -7.68
CA LEU A 29 9.93 11.01 -8.15
C LEU A 29 10.92 10.57 -7.07
N SER A 30 11.22 11.46 -6.11
CA SER A 30 12.06 11.17 -4.94
C SER A 30 11.48 10.03 -4.08
N TYR A 31 10.16 10.02 -3.87
CA TYR A 31 9.50 9.00 -3.04
C TYR A 31 9.61 7.60 -3.61
N VAL A 32 9.40 7.46 -4.93
CA VAL A 32 9.54 6.18 -5.63
C VAL A 32 10.99 5.69 -5.60
N ALA A 33 11.97 6.61 -5.68
CA ALA A 33 13.39 6.27 -5.58
C ALA A 33 13.77 5.71 -4.20
N HIS A 34 13.17 6.20 -3.12
CA HIS A 34 13.42 5.65 -1.77
C HIS A 34 12.91 4.21 -1.65
N ILE A 35 11.72 3.93 -2.15
CA ILE A 35 11.15 2.57 -2.16
C ILE A 35 12.04 1.64 -3.00
N ALA A 36 12.41 2.06 -4.21
CA ALA A 36 13.31 1.29 -5.07
C ALA A 36 14.68 1.01 -4.41
N LYS A 37 15.22 1.98 -3.67
CA LYS A 37 16.45 1.80 -2.89
C LYS A 37 16.28 0.73 -1.80
N TRP A 38 15.16 0.73 -1.07
CA TRP A 38 14.87 -0.30 -0.06
C TRP A 38 14.67 -1.70 -0.65
N LEU A 39 14.27 -1.77 -1.92
CA LEU A 39 14.17 -3.01 -2.69
C LEU A 39 15.50 -3.45 -3.33
N GLY A 40 16.62 -2.82 -2.96
CA GLY A 40 17.96 -3.19 -3.44
C GLY A 40 18.48 -2.33 -4.59
N GLY A 41 17.83 -1.22 -4.93
CA GLY A 41 18.35 -0.17 -5.83
C GLY A 41 18.38 -0.50 -7.32
N HIS A 42 18.17 -1.76 -7.70
CA HIS A 42 18.10 -2.22 -9.10
C HIS A 42 16.66 -2.44 -9.60
N THR A 43 15.67 -2.13 -8.76
CA THR A 43 14.26 -2.35 -9.05
C THR A 43 13.63 -1.15 -9.73
N SER A 44 12.94 -1.38 -10.86
CA SER A 44 12.02 -0.42 -11.45
C SER A 44 10.62 -0.60 -10.84
N LEU A 45 10.03 0.50 -10.39
CA LEU A 45 8.64 0.52 -9.93
C LEU A 45 7.77 1.06 -11.07
N THR A 46 6.72 0.32 -11.42
CA THR A 46 5.73 0.74 -12.44
C THR A 46 4.42 1.08 -11.78
N LEU A 47 3.85 2.26 -12.07
CA LEU A 47 2.54 2.66 -11.58
C LEU A 47 1.45 1.88 -12.31
N ILE A 48 0.81 0.94 -11.61
CA ILE A 48 -0.22 0.07 -12.19
C ILE A 48 -1.64 0.53 -11.83
N TYR A 49 -1.81 1.19 -10.69
CA TYR A 49 -3.09 1.70 -10.24
C TYR A 49 -2.95 3.09 -9.60
N ARG A 50 -3.86 3.99 -9.94
CA ARG A 50 -4.05 5.29 -9.31
C ARG A 50 -5.53 5.59 -9.21
N ALA A 51 -6.03 5.80 -8.00
CA ALA A 51 -7.47 6.00 -7.76
C ALA A 51 -8.10 7.16 -8.58
N SER A 52 -7.34 8.25 -8.83
CA SER A 52 -7.83 9.39 -9.61
C SER A 52 -7.84 9.16 -11.13
N ARG A 53 -7.19 8.10 -11.62
CA ARG A 53 -7.09 7.75 -13.05
C ARG A 53 -7.94 6.53 -13.36
N ASP A 54 -7.84 5.53 -12.51
CA ASP A 54 -8.33 4.17 -12.78
C ASP A 54 -9.65 3.85 -12.09
N GLY A 55 -10.14 4.75 -11.22
CA GLY A 55 -11.35 4.55 -10.43
C GLY A 55 -11.04 4.27 -8.97
N THR A 56 -12.05 4.47 -8.13
CA THR A 56 -11.94 4.46 -6.66
C THR A 56 -12.54 3.22 -6.01
N THR A 57 -13.08 2.29 -6.80
CA THR A 57 -13.71 1.09 -6.25
C THR A 57 -12.69 -0.01 -5.97
N TYR A 58 -13.06 -0.98 -5.13
CA TYR A 58 -12.24 -2.18 -4.91
C TYR A 58 -12.04 -2.98 -6.21
N GLY A 59 -13.09 -3.08 -7.04
CA GLY A 59 -13.00 -3.72 -8.36
C GLY A 59 -12.01 -3.05 -9.31
N ASP A 60 -11.88 -1.72 -9.26
CA ASP A 60 -10.89 -1.00 -10.06
C ASP A 60 -9.45 -1.30 -9.65
N LEU A 61 -9.19 -1.36 -8.33
CA LEU A 61 -7.90 -1.76 -7.79
C LEU A 61 -7.55 -3.17 -8.28
N LEU A 62 -8.44 -4.15 -8.08
CA LEU A 62 -8.22 -5.54 -8.48
C LEU A 62 -7.99 -5.68 -9.98
N ARG A 63 -8.79 -4.99 -10.82
CA ARG A 63 -8.64 -5.01 -12.28
C ARG A 63 -7.28 -4.48 -12.73
N CYS A 64 -6.78 -3.41 -12.09
CA CYS A 64 -5.51 -2.80 -12.46
C CYS A 64 -4.29 -3.56 -11.93
N VAL A 65 -4.40 -4.13 -10.73
CA VAL A 65 -3.34 -4.95 -10.14
C VAL A 65 -3.21 -6.26 -10.90
N GLY A 66 -4.32 -6.96 -11.10
CA GLY A 66 -4.35 -8.28 -11.71
C GLY A 66 -3.53 -9.28 -10.90
N ASP A 67 -2.66 -10.01 -11.58
CA ASP A 67 -1.78 -11.07 -11.08
C ASP A 67 -0.41 -10.59 -10.59
N LYS A 68 -0.21 -9.27 -10.46
CA LYS A 68 1.10 -8.72 -10.13
C LYS A 68 1.44 -8.89 -8.66
N THR A 69 2.73 -9.13 -8.40
CA THR A 69 3.32 -9.28 -7.07
C THR A 69 4.33 -8.17 -6.78
N GLY A 70 4.85 -8.12 -5.56
CA GLY A 70 5.79 -7.08 -5.14
C GLY A 70 5.15 -5.71 -5.16
N LEU A 71 4.02 -5.56 -4.47
CA LEU A 71 3.16 -4.40 -4.54
C LEU A 71 3.54 -3.35 -3.49
N ALA A 72 3.75 -2.10 -3.91
CA ALA A 72 3.88 -0.95 -3.01
C ALA A 72 2.61 -0.08 -3.05
N PHE A 73 1.87 -0.06 -1.95
CA PHE A 73 0.72 0.80 -1.72
C PHE A 73 1.19 2.15 -1.16
N ILE A 74 0.96 3.23 -1.89
CA ILE A 74 1.26 4.60 -1.44
C ILE A 74 -0.06 5.32 -1.19
N ILE A 75 -0.23 5.84 0.02
CA ILE A 75 -1.39 6.58 0.49
C ILE A 75 -0.97 8.00 0.80
N ARG A 76 -1.75 8.96 0.30
CA ARG A 76 -1.59 10.38 0.62
C ARG A 76 -2.83 10.91 1.34
N LYS A 77 -2.61 11.47 2.52
CA LYS A 77 -3.60 12.19 3.35
C LYS A 77 -2.98 13.49 3.84
N ASN A 78 -3.42 14.62 3.30
CA ASN A 78 -2.85 15.95 3.56
C ASN A 78 -1.33 15.99 3.31
N GLN A 79 -0.54 16.35 4.34
CA GLN A 79 0.93 16.34 4.32
C GLN A 79 1.56 14.95 4.41
N TYR A 80 0.78 13.94 4.81
CA TYR A 80 1.28 12.59 5.03
C TYR A 80 1.30 11.79 3.74
N VAL A 81 2.45 11.17 3.48
CA VAL A 81 2.64 10.19 2.40
C VAL A 81 3.27 8.96 3.02
N PHE A 82 2.55 7.84 2.98
CA PHE A 82 2.91 6.62 3.71
C PHE A 82 2.31 5.41 3.00
N GLY A 83 2.55 4.21 3.53
CA GLY A 83 1.86 3.01 3.10
C GLY A 83 2.66 1.76 3.40
N ALA A 84 2.50 0.75 2.57
CA ALA A 84 3.07 -0.57 2.79
C ALA A 84 3.58 -1.19 1.49
N PHE A 85 4.60 -2.02 1.62
CA PHE A 85 5.00 -2.98 0.59
C PHE A 85 4.58 -4.38 1.03
N ILE A 86 4.16 -5.18 0.05
CA ILE A 86 3.94 -6.61 0.19
C ILE A 86 4.73 -7.35 -0.90
N SER A 87 5.35 -8.49 -0.58
CA SER A 87 6.04 -9.29 -1.60
C SER A 87 5.07 -10.06 -2.51
N ALA A 88 3.85 -10.31 -2.05
CA ALA A 88 2.80 -11.04 -2.78
C ALA A 88 1.90 -10.14 -3.66
N GLY A 89 0.93 -10.76 -4.33
CA GLY A 89 -0.16 -10.08 -5.05
C GLY A 89 -1.40 -9.91 -4.18
N LEU A 90 -2.53 -9.53 -4.81
CA LEU A 90 -3.85 -9.53 -4.17
C LEU A 90 -4.61 -10.80 -4.59
N GLU A 91 -4.54 -11.84 -3.76
CA GLU A 91 -5.13 -13.14 -4.06
C GLU A 91 -6.54 -13.23 -3.50
N LEU A 92 -7.54 -13.25 -4.37
CA LEU A 92 -8.95 -13.38 -3.98
C LEU A 92 -9.26 -14.82 -3.54
N PRO A 93 -10.18 -15.01 -2.58
CA PRO A 93 -10.73 -16.33 -2.27
C PRO A 93 -11.60 -16.86 -3.42
N ASP A 94 -11.82 -18.18 -3.43
CA ASP A 94 -12.68 -18.84 -4.41
C ASP A 94 -14.16 -18.42 -4.27
N ASP A 95 -14.64 -18.28 -3.03
CA ASP A 95 -15.97 -17.76 -2.73
C ASP A 95 -15.93 -16.22 -2.65
N PRO A 96 -16.76 -15.50 -3.43
CA PRO A 96 -16.75 -14.04 -3.45
C PRO A 96 -17.13 -13.38 -2.12
N THR A 97 -17.73 -14.11 -1.18
CA THR A 97 -18.11 -13.62 0.16
C THR A 97 -17.05 -13.88 1.23
N ASP A 98 -16.05 -14.70 0.93
CA ASP A 98 -15.05 -15.15 1.89
C ASP A 98 -13.83 -14.21 1.96
N ILE A 99 -12.82 -14.61 2.74
CA ILE A 99 -11.55 -13.91 2.92
C ILE A 99 -10.41 -14.88 2.60
N ASN A 100 -9.43 -14.42 1.83
CA ASN A 100 -8.16 -15.12 1.74
C ASN A 100 -7.14 -14.50 2.68
N TRP A 101 -6.58 -15.29 3.60
CA TRP A 101 -5.52 -14.91 4.52
C TRP A 101 -4.25 -15.70 4.19
N TYR A 102 -3.13 -15.00 4.03
CA TYR A 102 -1.84 -15.62 3.73
C TYR A 102 -0.66 -14.78 4.22
N GLU A 103 0.47 -15.47 4.42
CA GLU A 103 1.72 -14.85 4.87
C GLU A 103 2.51 -14.29 3.67
N CYS A 104 3.08 -13.11 3.84
CA CYS A 104 4.02 -12.52 2.88
C CYS A 104 4.90 -11.45 3.56
N ASP A 105 6.02 -11.08 2.92
CA ASP A 105 6.89 -10.04 3.47
C ASP A 105 6.16 -8.69 3.45
N VAL A 106 5.93 -8.14 4.63
CA VAL A 106 5.29 -6.83 4.82
C VAL A 106 6.25 -5.87 5.51
N TRP A 107 6.34 -4.66 4.98
CA TRP A 107 6.91 -3.53 5.72
C TRP A 107 6.17 -2.24 5.39
N TYR A 108 6.06 -1.36 6.39
CA TYR A 108 5.46 -0.05 6.21
C TYR A 108 6.53 0.98 5.90
N PHE A 109 6.08 2.13 5.44
CA PHE A 109 6.94 3.27 5.23
C PHE A 109 6.18 4.57 5.41
N SER A 110 6.95 5.61 5.74
CA SER A 110 6.50 7.00 5.65
C SER A 110 7.48 7.76 4.77
N LEU A 111 6.99 8.32 3.67
CA LEU A 111 7.76 9.13 2.72
C LEU A 111 7.66 10.63 3.04
N GLY A 112 6.63 11.05 3.78
CA GLY A 112 6.44 12.44 4.16
C GLY A 112 5.53 12.63 5.36
N GLY A 113 5.82 13.67 6.15
CA GLY A 113 4.98 14.15 7.25
C GLY A 113 5.30 13.55 8.61
N HIS A 114 5.38 12.21 8.74
CA HIS A 114 5.57 11.57 10.04
C HIS A 114 7.02 11.57 10.56
N PHE A 115 7.99 11.76 9.66
CA PHE A 115 9.42 11.75 9.94
C PHE A 115 10.10 12.85 9.13
N ALA A 116 11.27 13.29 9.59
CA ALA A 116 12.10 14.28 8.89
C ALA A 116 12.63 13.79 7.53
N GLN A 117 12.79 12.47 7.39
CA GLN A 117 13.25 11.81 6.16
C GLN A 117 12.37 10.60 5.85
N PRO A 118 12.36 10.10 4.60
CA PRO A 118 11.69 8.86 4.27
C PRO A 118 12.20 7.70 5.11
N THR A 119 11.29 7.01 5.80
CA THR A 119 11.59 6.00 6.81
C THR A 119 10.88 4.70 6.46
N LYS A 120 11.65 3.61 6.43
CA LYS A 120 11.15 2.24 6.38
C LYS A 120 10.83 1.79 7.81
N ILE A 121 9.71 1.10 7.99
CA ILE A 121 9.22 0.58 9.26
C ILE A 121 9.08 -0.92 9.08
N GLU A 122 9.98 -1.68 9.71
CA GLU A 122 10.02 -3.13 9.61
C GLU A 122 9.24 -3.76 10.77
N PHE A 123 8.50 -4.82 10.46
CA PHE A 123 7.80 -5.62 11.46
C PHE A 123 8.52 -6.94 11.70
N GLY A 124 8.37 -7.47 12.91
CA GLY A 124 8.68 -8.88 13.18
C GLY A 124 7.66 -9.81 12.54
N GLU A 125 7.98 -11.10 12.55
CA GLU A 125 7.26 -12.19 11.88
C GLU A 125 5.73 -12.17 12.09
N TYR A 126 5.27 -11.81 13.28
CA TYR A 126 3.83 -11.77 13.62
C TYR A 126 2.95 -10.84 12.78
N ASN A 127 3.52 -9.85 12.08
CA ASN A 127 2.75 -8.91 11.24
C ASN A 127 2.99 -9.11 9.74
N GLN A 128 3.56 -10.26 9.34
CA GLN A 128 3.86 -10.58 7.94
C GLN A 128 2.73 -11.35 7.26
N HIS A 129 1.56 -10.74 7.18
CA HIS A 129 0.40 -11.33 6.52
C HIS A 129 -0.44 -10.28 5.80
N LEU A 130 -1.33 -10.79 4.95
CA LEU A 130 -2.26 -10.06 4.13
C LEU A 130 -3.60 -10.77 4.16
N SER A 131 -4.67 -9.99 4.30
CA SER A 131 -6.04 -10.46 4.14
C SER A 131 -6.72 -9.71 3.01
N VAL A 132 -7.31 -10.46 2.10
CA VAL A 132 -7.98 -9.95 0.90
C VAL A 132 -9.41 -10.46 0.91
N ALA A 133 -10.38 -9.56 0.95
CA ALA A 133 -11.79 -9.92 0.84
C ALA A 133 -12.11 -10.42 -0.58
N GLY A 134 -13.05 -11.35 -0.69
CA GLY A 134 -13.78 -11.54 -1.93
C GLY A 134 -14.52 -10.26 -2.35
N ARG A 135 -15.01 -10.21 -3.60
CA ARG A 135 -15.67 -9.01 -4.16
C ARG A 135 -16.96 -8.62 -3.43
N GLU A 136 -17.57 -9.56 -2.73
CA GLU A 136 -18.81 -9.42 -1.96
C GLU A 136 -18.56 -9.64 -0.45
N GLY A 137 -17.29 -9.83 -0.06
CA GLY A 137 -16.87 -10.08 1.32
C GLY A 137 -16.31 -8.83 2.00
N SER A 138 -15.85 -9.01 3.24
CA SER A 138 -15.21 -7.97 4.02
C SER A 138 -14.18 -8.54 5.00
N VAL A 139 -13.03 -7.88 5.12
CA VAL A 139 -12.03 -8.12 6.15
C VAL A 139 -12.19 -7.08 7.24
N TYR A 140 -12.88 -7.42 8.32
CA TYR A 140 -13.13 -6.52 9.46
C TYR A 140 -13.70 -5.15 9.06
N GLY A 141 -14.62 -5.14 8.09
CA GLY A 141 -15.20 -3.89 7.58
C GLY A 141 -14.37 -3.17 6.51
N ALA A 142 -13.32 -3.82 5.98
CA ALA A 142 -12.45 -3.34 4.91
C ALA A 142 -12.40 -4.31 3.72
N ASN A 143 -11.76 -3.92 2.61
CA ASN A 143 -11.53 -4.80 1.46
C ASN A 143 -10.17 -5.51 1.53
N VAL A 144 -9.16 -4.84 2.07
CA VAL A 144 -7.80 -5.37 2.20
C VAL A 144 -7.25 -4.95 3.57
N GLU A 145 -6.67 -5.88 4.30
CA GLU A 145 -5.89 -5.63 5.52
C GLU A 145 -4.45 -6.10 5.32
N ILE A 146 -3.50 -5.18 5.47
CA ILE A 146 -2.08 -5.42 5.35
C ILE A 146 -1.50 -5.36 6.76
N GLY A 147 -0.77 -6.40 7.19
CA GLY A 147 -0.02 -6.41 8.45
C GLY A 147 -0.82 -6.01 9.69
N TRP A 148 -2.06 -6.51 9.82
CA TRP A 148 -3.07 -6.22 10.86
C TRP A 148 -3.59 -4.77 10.94
N TRP A 149 -2.81 -3.80 10.48
CA TRP A 149 -3.00 -2.42 10.92
C TRP A 149 -3.16 -1.41 9.80
N LEU A 150 -3.00 -1.80 8.54
CA LEU A 150 -3.32 -0.94 7.41
C LEU A 150 -4.49 -1.52 6.62
N ARG A 151 -5.63 -0.83 6.68
CA ARG A 151 -6.88 -1.23 6.02
C ARG A 151 -7.21 -0.31 4.85
N LEU A 152 -7.64 -0.90 3.75
CA LEU A 152 -8.12 -0.20 2.55
C LEU A 152 -9.61 -0.44 2.35
N GLY A 153 -10.36 0.62 2.08
CA GLY A 153 -11.81 0.56 1.93
C GLY A 153 -12.53 0.24 3.24
N GLU A 154 -12.05 0.73 4.39
CA GLU A 154 -12.73 0.51 5.67
C GLU A 154 -13.93 1.46 5.83
N ARG A 155 -15.06 0.99 6.37
CA ARG A 155 -16.21 1.87 6.70
C ARG A 155 -16.82 1.55 8.05
N SER A 156 -17.24 0.31 8.23
CA SER A 156 -17.97 -0.17 9.41
C SER A 156 -17.70 -1.65 9.60
N PRO A 157 -17.87 -2.21 10.81
CA PRO A 157 -17.53 -3.61 11.09
C PRO A 157 -18.12 -4.64 10.11
N ASP A 158 -19.30 -4.35 9.56
CA ASP A 158 -20.08 -5.29 8.74
C ASP A 158 -19.97 -5.03 7.22
N GLU A 159 -19.45 -3.87 6.80
CA GLU A 159 -19.47 -3.48 5.39
C GLU A 159 -18.23 -2.64 5.02
N PRO A 160 -17.53 -2.98 3.92
CA PRO A 160 -16.46 -2.15 3.40
C PRO A 160 -16.99 -0.87 2.76
N ALA A 161 -16.12 0.13 2.66
CA ALA A 161 -16.39 1.33 1.90
C ALA A 161 -16.46 1.04 0.39
N ALA A 162 -17.40 1.66 -0.31
CA ALA A 162 -17.39 1.67 -1.77
C ALA A 162 -16.13 2.37 -2.35
N ASP A 163 -15.51 3.26 -1.57
CA ASP A 163 -14.30 3.98 -1.94
C ASP A 163 -13.07 3.38 -1.24
N ILE A 164 -12.18 2.76 -2.01
CA ILE A 164 -10.95 2.11 -1.54
C ILE A 164 -9.98 3.10 -0.88
N ARG A 165 -10.16 4.40 -1.13
CA ARG A 165 -9.37 5.47 -0.51
C ARG A 165 -9.77 5.72 0.94
N ASN A 166 -10.85 5.13 1.43
CA ASN A 166 -11.15 5.15 2.85
C ASN A 166 -10.18 4.20 3.57
N CYS A 167 -9.08 4.77 4.06
CA CYS A 167 -8.00 4.01 4.66
C CYS A 167 -7.91 4.31 6.15
N HIS A 168 -7.58 3.29 6.91
CA HIS A 168 -7.23 3.39 8.30
C HIS A 168 -5.86 2.77 8.50
N GLN A 169 -5.03 3.44 9.29
CA GLN A 169 -3.75 2.90 9.68
C GLN A 169 -3.55 3.11 11.18
N LEU A 170 -3.13 2.04 11.84
CA LEU A 170 -2.46 2.07 13.12
C LEU A 170 -1.02 1.57 12.93
N THR A 171 -0.09 2.01 13.74
CA THR A 171 1.25 1.39 13.81
C THR A 171 1.61 1.14 15.27
N HIS A 172 1.86 -0.13 15.60
CA HIS A 172 2.25 -0.51 16.94
C HIS A 172 3.50 0.26 17.40
N ARG A 173 3.60 0.53 18.70
CA ARG A 173 4.64 1.42 19.24
C ARG A 173 6.05 0.82 19.16
N SER A 174 6.14 -0.51 19.25
CA SER A 174 7.42 -1.24 19.28
C SER A 174 8.20 -1.19 17.96
N PRO A 175 7.60 -1.45 16.77
CA PRO A 175 8.32 -1.36 15.50
C PRO A 175 8.56 0.08 15.02
N LEU A 176 8.01 1.08 15.72
CA LEU A 176 8.05 2.46 15.26
C LEU A 176 9.44 3.09 15.49
N PRO A 177 10.15 3.53 14.43
CA PRO A 177 11.48 4.12 14.59
C PRO A 177 11.47 5.42 15.39
N ALA A 178 12.63 5.75 15.97
CA ALA A 178 12.84 7.05 16.61
C ALA A 178 12.61 8.22 15.62
N GLY A 179 12.15 9.36 16.15
CA GLY A 179 11.89 10.56 15.36
C GLY A 179 10.51 10.62 14.69
N TYR A 180 9.59 9.70 15.03
CA TYR A 180 8.18 9.84 14.66
C TYR A 180 7.54 11.04 15.36
N THR A 181 6.94 11.93 14.58
CA THR A 181 6.31 13.18 15.05
C THR A 181 4.81 13.24 14.77
N GLY A 182 4.22 12.15 14.27
CA GLY A 182 2.77 12.06 14.05
C GLY A 182 1.96 11.91 15.33
N ALA A 183 0.64 11.84 15.18
CA ALA A 183 -0.29 11.61 16.29
C ALA A 183 -0.03 10.24 16.93
N ARG A 184 -0.33 10.13 18.21
CA ARG A 184 -0.32 8.86 18.94
C ARG A 184 -1.58 8.72 19.78
N ASP A 185 -2.02 7.49 19.97
CA ASP A 185 -3.08 7.16 20.93
C ASP A 185 -2.55 7.11 22.37
N SER A 186 -3.45 6.84 23.33
CA SER A 186 -3.11 6.73 24.74
C SER A 186 -2.16 5.58 25.07
N ASN A 187 -2.07 4.57 24.20
CA ASN A 187 -1.17 3.42 24.33
C ASN A 187 0.20 3.67 23.68
N GLY A 188 0.37 4.82 23.01
CA GLY A 188 1.58 5.20 22.31
C GLY A 188 1.68 4.63 20.90
N HIS A 189 0.62 4.01 20.37
CA HIS A 189 0.52 3.59 18.97
C HIS A 189 0.39 4.83 18.08
N ALA A 190 0.98 4.76 16.90
CA ALA A 190 0.97 5.81 15.89
C ALA A 190 -0.25 5.71 14.98
#